data_AF-A0A4U7BDT8-F1
#
_entry.id   AF-A0A4U7BDT8-F1
#
_cell.length_a   1.000
_cell.length_b   1.000
_cell.length_c   1.000
_cell.angle_alpha   90.00
_cell.angle_beta   90.00
_cell.angle_gamma   90.00
#
_symmetry.space_group_name_H-M   'P 1'
#
loop_
_entity.id
_entity.type
_entity.pdbx_description
1 polymer ?
#
loop_
_entity_poly.entity_id
_entity_poly.type
_entity_poly.pdbx_seq_one_letter_code
_entity_poly.pdbx_strand_id
1 'polypeptide(L)'
;MAHIVVFICLVGVASASLLAPAVPVVRADPLPQYSYGYDVQDALTGDYKGHQEHRNGDLVSGSYSVVDPDGTRRIVDYTADPLNGFNAVVRREPLVVAAPARVVAPAPVVAPAPILARAPAPVLAAAPAPLFASRLPHPYYF
;
A
#
# COMPACT_ATOMS: atom_id res chain seq x y z
N MET A 1 -83.27 -15.18 -28.00
CA MET A 1 -82.67 -14.08 -27.23
C MET A 1 -81.26 -14.47 -26.77
N ALA A 2 -80.30 -14.70 -27.69
CA ALA A 2 -78.95 -15.15 -27.32
C ALA A 2 -77.86 -14.95 -28.42
N HIS A 3 -77.99 -13.96 -29.33
CA HIS A 3 -76.98 -13.80 -30.41
C HIS A 3 -76.60 -12.34 -30.76
N ILE A 4 -76.94 -11.34 -29.94
CA ILE A 4 -76.67 -9.91 -30.25
C ILE A 4 -75.63 -9.28 -29.28
N VAL A 5 -74.73 -10.07 -28.66
CA VAL A 5 -73.70 -9.50 -27.77
C VAL A 5 -72.30 -10.09 -28.04
N VAL A 6 -71.95 -10.34 -29.31
CA VAL A 6 -70.60 -10.83 -29.65
C VAL A 6 -69.96 -10.03 -30.80
N PHE A 7 -70.46 -8.85 -31.16
CA PHE A 7 -69.97 -8.17 -32.38
C PHE A 7 -69.55 -6.69 -32.26
N ILE A 8 -69.36 -6.12 -31.07
CA ILE A 8 -68.86 -4.74 -30.97
C ILE A 8 -67.86 -4.59 -29.82
N CYS A 9 -66.58 -4.71 -30.16
CA CYS A 9 -65.46 -3.84 -29.76
C CYS A 9 -64.14 -4.60 -29.96
N LEU A 10 -63.85 -4.91 -31.22
CA LEU A 10 -62.48 -5.01 -31.70
C LEU A 10 -61.87 -3.59 -31.65
N VAL A 11 -60.58 -3.53 -31.34
CA VAL A 11 -59.68 -2.37 -31.45
C VAL A 11 -59.61 -1.48 -30.21
N GLY A 12 -58.66 -1.80 -29.33
CA GLY A 12 -58.21 -0.93 -28.26
C GLY A 12 -56.94 -1.41 -27.56
N VAL A 13 -56.05 -2.13 -28.25
CA VAL A 13 -54.71 -2.42 -27.70
C VAL A 13 -53.83 -1.24 -28.08
N ALA A 14 -53.71 -0.28 -27.16
CA ALA A 14 -52.72 0.78 -27.26
C ALA A 14 -51.33 0.17 -27.12
N SER A 15 -50.63 0.01 -28.25
CA SER A 15 -49.22 -0.35 -28.28
C SER A 15 -48.41 0.82 -27.72
N ALA A 16 -48.11 0.79 -26.43
CA ALA A 16 -47.05 1.61 -25.87
C ALA A 16 -45.72 1.07 -26.41
N SER A 17 -45.18 1.70 -27.45
CA SER A 17 -43.85 1.42 -27.95
C SER A 17 -42.83 1.73 -26.85
N LEU A 18 -42.34 0.70 -26.16
CA LEU A 18 -41.11 0.78 -25.39
C LEU A 18 -40.00 1.06 -26.41
N LEU A 19 -39.56 2.32 -26.51
CA LEU A 19 -38.24 2.62 -27.07
C LEU A 19 -37.22 1.99 -26.14
N ALA A 20 -36.90 0.73 -26.40
CA ALA A 20 -35.74 0.10 -25.81
C ALA A 20 -34.53 0.94 -26.24
N PRO A 21 -33.67 1.40 -25.31
CA PRO A 21 -32.42 2.03 -25.70
C PRO A 21 -31.66 1.05 -26.58
N ALA A 22 -31.14 1.52 -27.71
CA ALA A 22 -30.29 0.72 -28.57
C ALA A 22 -29.04 0.34 -27.76
N VAL A 23 -29.04 -0.87 -27.21
CA VAL A 23 -27.84 -1.44 -26.58
C VAL A 23 -26.83 -1.58 -27.71
N PRO A 24 -25.63 -0.99 -27.60
CA PRO A 24 -24.60 -1.20 -28.60
C PRO A 24 -24.40 -2.70 -28.74
N VAL A 25 -24.74 -3.25 -29.91
CA VAL A 25 -24.42 -4.64 -30.25
C VAL A 25 -22.91 -4.69 -30.39
N VAL A 26 -22.22 -4.99 -29.29
CA VAL A 26 -20.79 -5.32 -29.31
C VAL A 26 -20.69 -6.57 -30.17
N ARG A 27 -20.15 -6.41 -31.38
CA ARG A 27 -19.85 -7.56 -32.23
C ARG A 27 -18.76 -8.36 -31.52
N ALA A 28 -19.07 -9.62 -31.20
CA ALA A 28 -18.04 -10.54 -30.73
C ALA A 28 -17.00 -10.71 -31.84
N ASP A 29 -15.74 -10.51 -31.48
CA ASP A 29 -14.62 -10.87 -32.35
C ASP A 29 -14.63 -12.40 -32.51
N PRO A 30 -14.72 -12.94 -33.75
CA PRO A 30 -14.69 -14.38 -33.97
C PRO A 30 -13.33 -15.02 -33.64
N LEU A 31 -12.25 -14.22 -33.50
CA LEU A 31 -10.93 -14.70 -33.11
C LEU A 31 -10.26 -13.71 -32.14
N PRO A 32 -10.73 -13.64 -30.87
CA PRO A 32 -10.22 -12.67 -29.92
C PRO A 32 -8.73 -12.90 -29.63
N GLN A 33 -7.96 -11.82 -29.68
CA GLN A 33 -6.52 -11.84 -29.45
C GLN A 33 -6.13 -10.78 -28.43
N TYR A 34 -5.28 -11.17 -27.48
CA TYR A 34 -4.62 -10.22 -26.59
C TYR A 34 -3.29 -10.77 -26.10
N SER A 35 -2.43 -9.87 -25.63
CA SER A 35 -1.24 -10.22 -24.86
C SER A 35 -1.06 -9.16 -23.78
N TYR A 36 -0.81 -9.59 -22.55
CA TYR A 36 -0.44 -8.68 -21.47
C TYR A 36 0.51 -9.35 -20.50
N GLY A 37 1.19 -8.54 -19.69
CA GLY A 37 1.99 -9.03 -18.59
C GLY A 37 2.41 -7.89 -17.66
N TYR A 38 2.85 -8.27 -16.48
CA TYR A 38 3.42 -7.37 -15.49
C TYR A 38 4.54 -8.08 -14.72
N ASP A 39 5.40 -7.28 -14.12
CA ASP A 39 6.49 -7.74 -13.28
C ASP A 39 6.66 -6.77 -12.10
N VAL A 40 6.87 -7.33 -10.92
CA VAL A 40 7.07 -6.59 -9.66
C VAL A 40 8.36 -7.09 -9.03
N GLN A 41 9.28 -6.16 -8.79
CA GLN A 41 10.56 -6.39 -8.13
C GLN A 41 10.76 -5.32 -7.05
N ASP A 42 10.08 -5.49 -5.92
CA ASP A 42 10.19 -4.58 -4.80
C ASP A 42 11.04 -5.19 -3.68
N ALA A 43 12.29 -4.74 -3.60
CA ALA A 43 13.22 -5.20 -2.58
C ALA A 43 12.94 -4.66 -1.18
N LEU A 44 12.15 -3.58 -1.04
CA LEU A 44 11.79 -3.04 0.27
C LEU A 44 10.71 -3.88 0.94
N THR A 45 9.68 -4.26 0.18
CA THR A 45 8.59 -5.12 0.69
C THR A 45 8.89 -6.61 0.53
N GLY A 46 9.86 -6.98 -0.30
CA GLY A 46 10.17 -8.37 -0.65
C GLY A 46 9.20 -8.96 -1.69
N ASP A 47 8.46 -8.12 -2.38
CA ASP A 47 7.46 -8.53 -3.36
C ASP A 47 8.11 -8.80 -4.71
N TYR A 48 8.23 -10.09 -5.04
CA TYR A 48 8.70 -10.58 -6.32
C TYR A 48 7.63 -11.46 -6.96
N LYS A 49 6.98 -10.93 -7.99
CA LYS A 49 5.97 -11.64 -8.77
C LYS A 49 5.93 -11.14 -10.19
N GLY A 50 5.51 -12.02 -11.09
CA GLY A 50 5.32 -11.67 -12.49
C GLY A 50 4.22 -12.50 -13.10
N HIS A 51 3.62 -12.00 -14.15
CA HIS A 51 2.56 -12.67 -14.88
C HIS A 51 2.59 -12.26 -16.34
N GLN A 52 2.32 -13.20 -17.21
CA GLN A 52 2.11 -12.95 -18.63
C GLN A 52 1.04 -13.89 -19.15
N GLU A 53 0.21 -13.38 -20.06
CA GLU A 53 -0.84 -14.16 -20.71
C GLU A 53 -0.99 -13.72 -22.16
N HIS A 54 -1.19 -14.71 -23.03
CA HIS A 54 -1.51 -14.56 -24.42
C HIS A 54 -2.79 -15.32 -24.73
N ARG A 55 -3.67 -14.71 -25.52
CA ARG A 55 -4.85 -15.35 -26.07
C ARG A 55 -4.82 -15.27 -27.59
N ASN A 56 -5.15 -16.39 -28.22
CA ASN A 56 -5.41 -16.48 -29.64
C ASN A 56 -6.66 -17.35 -29.88
N GLY A 57 -7.80 -16.70 -30.17
CA GLY A 57 -9.07 -17.38 -30.33
C GLY A 57 -9.54 -18.01 -29.02
N ASP A 58 -9.67 -19.33 -29.01
CA ASP A 58 -10.08 -20.10 -27.83
C ASP A 58 -8.90 -20.65 -27.02
N LEU A 59 -7.66 -20.46 -27.49
CA LEU A 59 -6.46 -20.84 -26.76
C LEU A 59 -5.97 -19.67 -25.91
N VAL A 60 -5.90 -19.89 -24.60
CA VAL A 60 -5.22 -19.01 -23.65
C VAL A 60 -3.99 -19.74 -23.13
N SER A 61 -2.85 -19.05 -23.06
CA SER A 61 -1.63 -19.59 -22.47
C SER A 61 -0.90 -18.51 -21.71
N GLY A 62 -0.24 -18.87 -20.62
CA GLY A 62 0.48 -17.90 -19.82
C GLY A 62 1.36 -18.54 -18.76
N SER A 63 2.00 -17.69 -17.98
CA SER A 63 2.76 -18.09 -16.82
C SER A 63 2.66 -17.02 -15.75
N TYR A 64 2.52 -17.43 -14.49
CA TYR A 64 2.71 -16.52 -13.36
C TYR A 64 3.77 -17.06 -12.41
N SER A 65 4.38 -16.15 -11.66
CA SER A 65 5.33 -16.49 -10.62
C SER A 65 5.11 -15.69 -9.36
N VAL A 66 5.36 -16.34 -8.22
CA VAL A 66 5.25 -15.75 -6.89
C VAL A 66 6.28 -16.38 -5.97
N VAL A 67 6.86 -15.60 -5.07
CA VAL A 67 7.69 -16.12 -3.99
C VAL A 67 6.79 -16.66 -2.89
N ASP A 68 6.92 -17.96 -2.60
CA ASP A 68 6.24 -18.61 -1.49
C ASP A 68 6.93 -18.28 -0.14
N PRO A 69 6.23 -18.44 1.00
CA PRO A 69 6.79 -18.12 2.32
C PRO A 69 8.04 -18.90 2.72
N ASP A 70 8.29 -20.03 2.05
CA ASP A 70 9.49 -20.86 2.23
C ASP A 70 10.72 -20.30 1.49
N GLY A 71 10.58 -19.17 0.78
CA GLY A 71 11.64 -18.54 0.01
C GLY A 71 11.87 -19.18 -1.37
N THR A 72 11.01 -20.10 -1.81
CA THR A 72 11.04 -20.62 -3.18
C THR A 72 10.20 -19.76 -4.11
N ARG A 73 10.63 -19.64 -5.37
CA ARG A 73 9.81 -19.07 -6.44
C ARG A 73 8.97 -20.20 -7.04
N ARG A 74 7.66 -20.08 -6.92
CA ARG A 74 6.70 -20.92 -7.62
C ARG A 74 6.40 -20.30 -8.98
N ILE A 75 6.59 -21.07 -10.05
CA ILE A 75 6.20 -20.73 -11.41
C ILE A 75 5.06 -21.66 -11.81
N VAL A 76 4.02 -21.11 -12.41
CA VAL A 76 2.89 -21.88 -12.93
C VAL A 76 2.69 -21.52 -14.38
N ASP A 77 3.01 -22.45 -15.27
CA ASP A 77 2.73 -22.33 -16.70
C ASP A 77 1.39 -22.99 -16.97
N TYR A 78 0.53 -22.31 -17.72
CA TYR A 78 -0.84 -22.77 -17.92
C TYR A 78 -1.30 -22.60 -19.36
N THR A 79 -2.24 -23.45 -19.75
CA THR A 79 -3.00 -23.38 -21.00
C THR A 79 -4.48 -23.64 -20.73
N ALA A 80 -5.35 -23.04 -21.53
CA ALA A 80 -6.78 -23.32 -21.52
C ALA A 80 -7.31 -23.36 -22.94
N ASP A 81 -8.07 -24.40 -23.25
CA ASP A 81 -8.77 -24.57 -24.54
C ASP A 81 -10.09 -25.36 -24.35
N PRO A 82 -11.01 -25.36 -25.34
CA PRO A 82 -12.30 -26.01 -25.21
C PRO A 82 -12.26 -27.55 -25.16
N LEU A 83 -11.18 -28.18 -25.64
CA LEU A 83 -11.04 -29.63 -25.69
C LEU A 83 -10.45 -30.19 -24.38
N ASN A 84 -9.36 -29.59 -23.89
CA ASN A 84 -8.60 -30.07 -22.74
C ASN A 84 -8.94 -29.32 -21.43
N GLY A 85 -9.69 -28.21 -21.52
CA GLY A 85 -9.93 -27.34 -20.38
C GLY A 85 -8.65 -26.63 -19.90
N PHE A 86 -8.66 -26.20 -18.64
CA PHE A 86 -7.51 -25.58 -18.01
C PHE A 86 -6.49 -26.62 -17.55
N ASN A 87 -5.23 -26.47 -17.96
CA ASN A 87 -4.11 -27.32 -17.58
C ASN A 87 -2.96 -26.44 -17.09
N ALA A 88 -2.29 -26.86 -16.03
CA ALA A 88 -1.16 -26.12 -15.47
C ALA A 88 -0.04 -27.02 -14.97
N VAL A 89 1.20 -26.59 -15.18
CA VAL A 89 2.41 -27.24 -14.67
C VAL A 89 3.06 -26.30 -13.66
N VAL A 90 3.24 -26.80 -12.44
CA VAL A 90 3.82 -26.03 -11.34
C VAL A 90 5.27 -26.44 -11.14
N ARG A 91 6.17 -25.46 -11.10
CA ARG A 91 7.60 -25.62 -10.83
C ARG A 91 7.98 -24.77 -9.62
N ARG A 92 8.88 -25.27 -8.78
CA ARG A 92 9.44 -24.53 -7.65
C ARG A 92 10.96 -24.48 -7.81
N GLU A 93 11.52 -23.29 -7.69
CA GLU A 93 12.96 -23.06 -7.78
C GLU A 93 13.43 -22.18 -6.61
N PRO A 94 14.69 -22.28 -6.17
CA PRO A 94 15.25 -21.35 -5.19
C PRO A 94 15.18 -19.91 -5.71
N LEU A 95 14.84 -18.97 -4.82
CA LEU A 95 14.82 -17.56 -5.17
C LEU A 95 16.25 -17.01 -5.37
N VAL A 96 16.61 -16.71 -6.62
CA VAL A 96 17.87 -16.03 -6.94
C VAL A 96 17.59 -14.53 -7.06
N VAL A 97 17.46 -13.85 -5.92
CA VAL A 97 17.38 -12.39 -5.87
C VAL A 97 18.74 -11.85 -5.48
N ALA A 98 19.32 -11.00 -6.33
CA ALA A 98 20.54 -10.26 -5.97
C ALA A 98 20.26 -9.47 -4.69
N ALA A 99 21.05 -9.72 -3.64
CA ALA A 99 20.80 -9.14 -2.33
C ALA A 99 20.60 -7.62 -2.43
N PRO A 100 19.53 -7.05 -1.83
CA PRO A 100 19.36 -5.62 -1.83
C PRO A 100 20.58 -4.97 -1.17
N ALA A 101 21.15 -3.96 -1.84
CA ALA A 101 22.13 -3.09 -1.22
C ALA A 101 21.52 -2.57 0.08
N ARG A 102 22.11 -2.96 1.21
CA ARG A 102 21.66 -2.54 2.54
C ARG A 102 21.72 -1.01 2.54
N VAL A 103 20.57 -0.34 2.48
CA VAL A 103 20.52 1.09 2.75
C VAL A 103 20.84 1.23 4.23
N VAL A 104 22.12 1.42 4.52
CA VAL A 104 22.57 1.83 5.85
C VAL A 104 21.92 3.19 6.08
N ALA A 105 20.94 3.24 6.97
CA ALA A 105 20.41 4.51 7.44
C ALA A 105 21.60 5.38 7.84
N PRO A 106 21.71 6.64 7.36
CA PRO A 106 22.78 7.51 7.81
C PRO A 106 22.74 7.55 9.34
N ALA A 107 23.89 7.26 9.97
CA ALA A 107 23.99 7.27 11.42
C ALA A 107 23.40 8.59 11.95
N PRO A 108 22.59 8.56 13.02
CA PRO A 108 22.05 9.79 13.57
C PRO A 108 23.21 10.71 13.95
N VAL A 109 23.28 11.87 13.28
CA VAL A 109 24.25 12.91 13.64
C VAL A 109 23.85 13.38 15.03
N VAL A 110 24.64 12.99 16.03
CA VAL A 110 24.47 13.47 17.41
C VAL A 110 24.72 14.97 17.38
N ALA A 111 23.67 15.76 17.56
CA ALA A 111 23.81 17.19 17.74
C ALA A 111 24.72 17.44 18.97
N PRO A 112 25.68 18.38 18.89
CA PRO A 112 26.51 18.73 20.03
C PRO A 112 25.59 19.18 21.19
N ALA A 113 25.80 18.62 22.37
CA ALA A 113 25.03 18.99 23.55
C ALA A 113 25.16 20.50 23.82
N PRO A 114 24.06 21.21 24.10
CA PRO A 114 24.16 22.64 24.40
C PRO A 114 25.00 22.81 25.67
N ILE A 115 26.06 23.61 25.57
CA ILE A 115 26.81 24.06 26.74
C ILE A 115 25.89 24.99 27.51
N LEU A 116 25.32 24.50 28.62
CA LEU A 116 24.56 25.34 29.52
C LEU A 116 25.52 26.36 30.14
N ALA A 117 25.30 27.64 29.84
CA ALA A 117 26.02 28.71 30.50
C ALA A 117 25.78 28.59 32.01
N ARG A 118 26.87 28.47 32.78
CA ARG A 118 26.80 28.42 34.23
C ARG A 118 26.23 29.74 34.73
N ALA A 119 25.07 29.69 35.38
CA ALA A 119 24.48 30.86 36.02
C ALA A 119 25.49 31.45 37.03
N PRO A 120 25.64 32.78 37.07
CA PRO A 120 26.50 33.41 38.07
C PRO A 120 25.96 33.10 39.48
N ALA A 121 26.87 32.71 40.38
CA ALA A 121 26.51 32.44 41.76
C ALA A 121 25.96 33.73 42.42
N PRO A 122 24.86 33.66 43.19
CA PRO A 122 24.37 34.83 43.90
C PRO A 122 25.42 35.26 44.93
N VAL A 123 25.93 36.48 44.80
CA VAL A 123 26.76 37.09 45.83
C VAL A 123 25.81 37.53 46.95
N LEU A 124 25.79 36.80 48.06
CA LEU A 124 25.14 37.29 49.28
C LEU A 124 25.89 38.52 49.76
N ALA A 125 25.19 39.65 49.89
CA ALA A 125 25.73 40.82 50.55
C ALA A 125 26.06 40.47 52.02
N ALA A 126 27.29 40.77 52.43
CA ALA A 126 27.71 40.61 53.81
C ALA A 126 26.90 41.55 54.71
N ALA A 127 26.26 41.01 55.75
CA ALA A 127 25.56 41.81 56.74
C ALA A 127 26.55 42.69 57.51
N PRO A 128 26.23 43.97 57.81
CA PRO A 128 27.12 44.84 58.56
C PRO A 128 27.27 44.34 60.00
N ALA A 129 28.52 44.24 60.47
CA ALA A 129 28.85 43.80 61.83
C ALA A 129 28.41 44.86 62.87
N PRO A 130 27.89 44.45 64.04
CA PRO A 130 27.52 45.41 65.08
C PRO A 130 28.76 46.08 65.67
N LEU A 131 28.74 47.42 65.73
CA LEU A 131 29.78 48.21 66.37
C LEU A 131 29.67 48.04 67.89
N PHE A 132 30.60 47.29 68.48
CA PHE A 132 30.77 47.25 69.93
C PHE A 132 31.54 48.49 70.39
N ALA A 133 30.90 49.33 71.19
CA ALA A 133 31.55 50.44 71.87
C ALA A 133 32.53 49.90 72.92
N SER A 134 33.82 50.18 72.77
CA SER A 134 34.81 49.86 73.79
C SER A 134 34.68 50.86 74.95
N ARG A 135 34.27 50.34 76.11
CA ARG A 135 34.32 51.06 77.39
C ARG A 135 35.78 51.09 77.83
N LEU A 136 36.43 52.25 77.79
CA LEU A 136 37.79 52.42 78.28
C LEU A 136 37.86 52.11 79.79
N PRO A 137 38.73 51.17 80.24
CA PRO A 137 39.00 51.01 81.66
C PRO A 137 39.82 52.18 82.20
N HIS A 138 39.45 52.61 83.41
CA HIS A 138 40.07 53.70 84.18
C HIS A 138 41.48 53.33 84.69
N PRO A 139 42.33 54.32 85.02
CA PRO A 139 43.78 54.17 85.15
C PRO A 139 44.27 53.48 86.44
N TYR A 140 45.48 52.94 86.28
CA TYR A 140 46.39 52.13 87.13
C TYR A 140 46.62 52.51 88.60
N TYR A 141 47.01 51.49 89.39
CA TYR A 141 47.98 51.48 90.53
C TYR A 141 48.33 49.99 90.81
N PHE A 142 49.54 49.48 91.10
CA PHE A 142 50.90 49.94 91.44
C PHE A 142 51.92 49.02 90.74
#